data_AF-A0A4P1RF58-F1
#
_entry.id   AF-A0A4P1RF58-F1
#
_cell.length_a   1.000
_cell.length_b   1.000
_cell.length_c   1.000
_cell.angle_alpha   90.00
_cell.angle_beta   90.00
_cell.angle_gamma   90.00
#
_symmetry.space_group_name_H-M   'P 1'
#
loop_
_entity.id
_entity.type
_entity.pdbx_description
1 polymer ?
#
loop_
_entity_poly.entity_id
_entity_poly.type
_entity_poly.pdbx_seq_one_letter_code
_entity_poly.pdbx_strand_id
1 'polypeptide(L)'
;MGFRNKSKPPWSSLCIDILLNISNRLEFIDNLRFRAVCSTFRAVNPLPFHPNFPLLPFPIKPNNHENLVGHFSLVEVTTLNIQPLKSNNKCWLIKVEASQEEVGGKVHLKMLNPLSSYYLDDYLKELPESFDVLRNRVSIVGKGYYLKQEGNNTSLDGEDNQDIQRVFVSSMEDDFVVMAMHSNGKISVWRKGDKKWTHIENGLGQCEDIVLHKGKFYVVEKTGLTVIVDKDFNVTKVASSLPLSRQNYGYGKDLVEIEEELYLLLRGASAPLL
;
A
#
# COMPACT_ATOMS: atom_id res chain seq x y z
N MET A 1 -3.96 -23.64 55.91
CA MET A 1 -3.41 -22.97 54.72
C MET A 1 -4.45 -23.08 53.61
N GLY A 2 -5.22 -22.02 53.37
CA GLY A 2 -6.21 -21.99 52.29
C GLY A 2 -5.54 -21.63 50.97
N PHE A 3 -5.67 -22.49 49.96
CA PHE A 3 -5.28 -22.17 48.59
C PHE A 3 -6.14 -20.99 48.11
N ARG A 4 -5.54 -19.80 47.99
CA ARG A 4 -6.18 -18.64 47.34
C ARG A 4 -6.47 -19.02 45.90
N ASN A 5 -7.77 -19.18 45.61
CA ASN A 5 -8.29 -19.23 44.26
C ASN A 5 -7.86 -17.91 43.57
N LYS A 6 -6.90 -17.97 42.64
CA LYS A 6 -6.48 -16.79 41.86
C LYS A 6 -7.62 -16.46 40.90
N SER A 7 -8.60 -15.67 41.36
CA SER A 7 -9.61 -15.10 40.49
C SER A 7 -8.88 -14.35 39.37
N LYS A 8 -9.19 -14.69 38.10
CA LYS A 8 -8.66 -13.96 36.96
C LYS A 8 -8.97 -12.46 37.18
N PRO A 9 -8.00 -11.56 37.05
CA PRO A 9 -8.25 -10.14 37.23
C PRO A 9 -9.36 -9.70 36.25
N PRO A 10 -10.30 -8.85 36.68
CA PRO A 10 -11.43 -8.43 35.86
C PRO A 10 -10.96 -7.40 34.82
N TRP A 11 -10.26 -7.86 33.78
CA TRP A 11 -9.74 -7.01 32.70
C TRP A 11 -10.83 -6.19 32.00
N SER A 12 -12.08 -6.65 32.03
CA SER A 12 -13.26 -5.92 31.54
C SER A 12 -13.63 -4.68 32.36
N SER A 13 -13.08 -4.54 33.57
CA SER A 13 -13.30 -3.40 34.48
C SER A 13 -12.14 -2.42 34.54
N LEU A 14 -11.12 -2.62 33.69
CA LEU A 14 -10.01 -1.69 33.57
C LEU A 14 -10.54 -0.31 33.14
N CYS A 15 -10.00 0.77 33.72
CA CYS A 15 -10.47 2.10 33.39
C CYS A 15 -10.15 2.46 31.93
N ILE A 16 -11.01 3.30 31.35
CA ILE A 16 -10.90 3.75 29.95
C ILE A 16 -9.52 4.34 29.66
N ASP A 17 -8.94 5.11 30.59
CA ASP A 17 -7.64 5.74 30.40
C ASP A 17 -6.50 4.74 30.23
N ILE A 18 -6.52 3.63 30.97
CA ILE A 18 -5.52 2.57 30.80
C ILE A 18 -5.76 1.82 29.49
N LEU A 19 -7.02 1.56 29.14
CA LEU A 19 -7.36 0.92 27.87
C LEU A 19 -6.91 1.76 26.67
N LEU A 20 -7.09 3.09 26.72
CA LEU A 20 -6.60 4.04 25.72
C LEU A 20 -5.08 4.02 25.62
N ASN A 21 -4.39 4.03 26.77
CA ASN A 21 -2.93 3.96 26.81
C ASN A 21 -2.38 2.65 26.24
N ILE A 22 -3.10 1.54 26.41
CA ILE A 22 -2.75 0.26 25.79
C ILE A 22 -3.01 0.35 24.28
N SER A 23 -4.21 0.75 23.85
CA SER A 23 -4.60 0.75 22.43
C SER A 23 -3.70 1.63 21.56
N ASN A 24 -3.24 2.76 22.10
CA ASN A 24 -2.32 3.68 21.42
C ASN A 24 -0.91 3.09 21.17
N ARG A 25 -0.59 1.95 21.79
CA ARG A 25 0.69 1.24 21.65
C ARG A 25 0.58 -0.02 20.80
N LEU A 26 -0.63 -0.40 20.38
CA LEU A 26 -0.86 -1.60 19.61
C LEU A 26 -0.73 -1.33 18.11
N GLU A 27 -0.10 -2.24 17.39
CA GLU A 27 -0.14 -2.25 15.93
C GLU A 27 -1.55 -2.58 15.42
N PHE A 28 -1.78 -2.38 14.12
CA PHE A 28 -3.10 -2.52 13.50
C PHE A 28 -3.79 -3.86 13.81
N ILE A 29 -3.09 -4.98 13.67
CA ILE A 29 -3.65 -6.33 13.93
C ILE A 29 -3.96 -6.54 15.41
N ASP A 30 -3.08 -6.09 16.30
CA ASP A 30 -3.31 -6.23 17.73
C ASP A 30 -4.42 -5.30 18.20
N ASN A 31 -4.60 -4.15 17.55
CA ASN A 31 -5.76 -3.30 17.74
C ASN A 31 -7.06 -3.98 17.30
N LEU A 32 -7.08 -4.70 16.18
CA LEU A 32 -8.25 -5.49 15.79
C LEU A 32 -8.59 -6.56 16.83
N ARG A 33 -7.57 -7.27 17.37
CA ARG A 33 -7.76 -8.25 18.43
C ARG A 33 -8.23 -7.62 19.74
N PHE A 34 -7.66 -6.49 20.11
CA PHE A 34 -8.05 -5.72 21.30
C PHE A 34 -9.53 -5.33 21.24
N ARG A 35 -9.99 -4.81 20.10
CA ARG A 35 -11.40 -4.45 19.85
C ARG A 35 -12.33 -5.66 19.77
N ALA A 36 -11.81 -6.87 19.59
CA ALA A 36 -12.59 -8.10 19.56
C ALA A 36 -12.91 -8.67 20.96
N VAL A 37 -12.32 -8.13 22.03
CA VAL A 37 -12.49 -8.64 23.41
C VAL A 37 -13.89 -8.38 23.96
N CYS A 38 -14.34 -7.12 24.01
CA CYS A 38 -15.67 -6.72 24.47
C CYS A 38 -16.06 -5.34 23.92
N SER A 39 -17.31 -4.90 24.19
CA SER A 39 -17.82 -3.60 23.75
C SER A 39 -17.01 -2.42 24.29
N THR A 40 -16.56 -2.47 25.55
CA THR A 40 -15.72 -1.42 26.15
C THR A 40 -14.41 -1.26 25.39
N PHE A 41 -13.68 -2.35 25.16
CA PHE A 41 -12.39 -2.31 24.44
C PHE A 41 -12.57 -1.86 22.99
N ARG A 42 -13.69 -2.25 22.36
CA ARG A 42 -14.06 -1.79 21.02
C ARG A 42 -14.32 -0.28 20.96
N ALA A 43 -15.00 0.27 21.96
CA ALA A 43 -15.38 1.68 22.01
C ALA A 43 -14.20 2.60 22.34
N VAL A 44 -13.22 2.10 23.10
CA VAL A 44 -12.05 2.87 23.53
C VAL A 44 -11.14 3.25 22.37
N ASN A 45 -11.03 2.40 21.35
CA ASN A 45 -10.22 2.71 20.18
C ASN A 45 -11.08 2.69 18.91
N PRO A 46 -11.61 3.83 18.44
CA PRO A 46 -12.11 3.92 17.07
C PRO A 46 -10.94 3.52 16.17
N LEU A 47 -11.21 2.70 15.15
CA LEU A 47 -10.08 2.26 14.32
C LEU A 47 -9.46 3.51 13.67
N PRO A 48 -8.14 3.70 13.75
CA PRO A 48 -7.49 4.82 13.10
C PRO A 48 -7.50 4.53 11.61
N PHE A 49 -8.60 4.83 10.94
CA PHE A 49 -8.64 4.70 9.50
C PHE A 49 -8.02 5.92 8.86
N HIS A 50 -6.73 5.69 8.60
CA HIS A 50 -5.87 6.33 7.63
C HIS A 50 -5.22 7.62 8.10
N PRO A 51 -3.95 7.85 7.69
CA PRO A 51 -3.44 9.20 7.61
C PRO A 51 -4.44 10.01 6.78
N ASN A 52 -4.84 11.16 7.29
CA ASN A 52 -5.73 12.05 6.55
C ASN A 52 -4.91 12.68 5.41
N PHE A 53 -4.82 11.97 4.28
CA PHE A 53 -4.08 12.46 3.13
C PHE A 53 -4.86 13.63 2.50
N PRO A 54 -4.22 14.76 2.19
CA PRO A 54 -4.85 15.80 1.41
C PRO A 54 -5.25 15.26 0.03
N LEU A 55 -6.26 15.89 -0.56
CA LEU A 55 -6.64 15.63 -1.95
C LEU A 55 -5.49 16.02 -2.88
N LEU A 56 -5.17 15.15 -3.82
CA LEU A 56 -4.10 15.36 -4.80
C LEU A 56 -4.67 15.98 -6.08
N PRO A 57 -3.88 16.84 -6.76
CA PRO A 57 -4.35 17.52 -7.96
C PRO A 57 -4.61 16.53 -9.11
N PHE A 58 -5.64 16.83 -9.90
CA PHE A 58 -5.99 16.15 -11.14
C PHE A 58 -5.93 17.14 -12.30
N PRO A 59 -5.53 16.72 -13.52
CA PRO A 59 -4.91 15.43 -13.88
C PRO A 59 -3.43 15.31 -13.47
N ILE A 60 -2.86 14.09 -13.49
CA ILE A 60 -1.41 13.89 -13.27
C ILE A 60 -0.58 14.45 -14.42
N LYS A 61 -1.09 14.39 -15.66
CA LYS A 61 -0.42 14.97 -16.82
C LYS A 61 -0.83 16.42 -17.03
N PRO A 62 0.09 17.31 -17.44
CA PRO A 62 -0.28 18.61 -18.00
C PRO A 62 -0.87 18.36 -19.40
N ASN A 63 -2.17 18.07 -19.48
CA ASN A 63 -2.86 18.07 -20.76
C ASN A 63 -3.23 19.50 -21.15
N ASN A 64 -3.28 19.79 -22.45
CA ASN A 64 -3.77 21.06 -23.02
C ASN A 64 -5.27 21.31 -22.76
N HIS A 65 -5.93 20.44 -21.99
CA HIS A 65 -7.34 20.52 -21.63
C HIS A 65 -7.47 21.13 -20.24
N GLU A 66 -7.48 22.47 -20.18
CA GLU A 66 -7.61 23.28 -18.95
C GLU A 66 -8.96 23.09 -18.21
N ASN A 67 -9.87 22.27 -18.73
CA ASN A 67 -11.24 22.13 -18.24
C ASN A 67 -11.50 20.87 -17.39
N LEU A 68 -10.47 20.09 -17.07
CA LEU A 68 -10.60 18.88 -16.26
C LEU A 68 -10.69 19.22 -14.78
N VAL A 69 -11.88 19.05 -14.19
CA VAL A 69 -12.14 19.27 -12.77
C VAL A 69 -12.22 17.93 -12.05
N GLY A 70 -11.36 17.73 -11.06
CA GLY A 70 -11.36 16.53 -10.23
C GLY A 70 -10.26 16.58 -9.18
N HIS A 71 -10.19 15.52 -8.37
CA HIS A 71 -9.07 15.29 -7.47
C HIS A 71 -8.81 13.79 -7.36
N PHE A 72 -7.60 13.46 -6.91
CA PHE A 72 -7.31 12.09 -6.48
C PHE A 72 -7.34 12.00 -4.97
N SER A 73 -7.96 10.93 -4.48
CA SER A 73 -7.81 10.47 -3.10
C SER A 73 -6.68 9.43 -3.06
N LEU A 74 -5.71 9.64 -2.17
CA LEU A 74 -4.68 8.65 -1.89
C LEU A 74 -5.24 7.61 -0.91
N VAL A 75 -5.28 6.35 -1.33
CA VAL A 75 -5.86 5.27 -0.55
C VAL A 75 -4.76 4.30 -0.11
N GLU A 76 -4.61 4.10 1.20
CA GLU A 76 -3.76 3.06 1.77
C GLU A 76 -4.47 1.70 1.71
N VAL A 77 -3.74 0.68 1.24
CA VAL A 77 -4.18 -0.71 1.24
C VAL A 77 -3.20 -1.56 2.02
N THR A 78 -3.72 -2.52 2.77
CA THR A 78 -2.92 -3.47 3.53
C THR A 78 -3.09 -4.87 2.96
N THR A 79 -1.99 -5.53 2.65
CA THR A 79 -1.97 -6.95 2.29
C THR A 79 -1.80 -7.79 3.56
N LEU A 80 -2.75 -8.68 3.80
CA LEU A 80 -2.83 -9.54 4.96
C LEU A 80 -2.62 -11.00 4.56
N ASN A 81 -1.81 -11.69 5.33
CA ASN A 81 -1.71 -13.15 5.34
C ASN A 81 -2.58 -13.68 6.47
N ILE A 82 -3.51 -14.56 6.13
CA ILE A 82 -4.48 -15.15 7.04
C ILE A 82 -4.30 -16.66 7.05
N GLN A 83 -3.99 -17.20 8.22
CA GLN A 83 -3.83 -18.63 8.44
C GLN A 83 -4.80 -19.13 9.52
N PRO A 84 -5.70 -20.08 9.21
CA PRO A 84 -6.58 -20.69 10.21
C PRO A 84 -5.79 -21.45 11.27
N LEU A 85 -6.14 -21.27 12.55
CA LEU A 85 -5.44 -21.97 13.65
C LEU A 85 -5.56 -23.50 13.61
N LYS A 86 -6.61 -24.02 12.96
CA LYS A 86 -6.93 -25.45 12.90
C LYS A 86 -6.50 -26.12 11.59
N SER A 87 -5.94 -25.37 10.64
CA SER A 87 -5.51 -25.90 9.34
C SER A 87 -4.10 -25.39 9.02
N ASN A 88 -3.13 -26.29 8.97
CA ASN A 88 -1.74 -25.90 8.69
C ASN A 88 -1.46 -25.61 7.21
N ASN A 89 -2.32 -26.06 6.28
CA ASN A 89 -1.99 -26.05 4.86
C ASN A 89 -2.79 -25.04 4.03
N LYS A 90 -3.68 -24.26 4.64
CA LYS A 90 -4.44 -23.22 3.94
C LYS A 90 -4.05 -21.85 4.48
N CYS A 91 -3.66 -20.97 3.58
CA CYS A 91 -3.38 -19.57 3.85
C CYS A 91 -4.11 -18.76 2.78
N TRP A 92 -4.66 -17.62 3.17
CA TRP A 92 -5.23 -16.64 2.27
C TRP A 92 -4.39 -15.38 2.29
N LEU A 93 -4.05 -14.89 1.11
CA LEU A 93 -3.47 -13.57 0.92
C LEU A 93 -4.60 -12.66 0.43
N ILE A 94 -4.97 -11.66 1.23
CA ILE A 94 -6.02 -10.71 0.86
C ILE A 94 -5.46 -9.30 0.94
N LYS A 95 -5.92 -8.42 0.06
CA LYS A 95 -5.65 -6.99 0.17
C LYS A 95 -6.91 -6.32 0.71
N VAL A 96 -6.77 -5.42 1.67
CA VAL A 96 -7.91 -4.71 2.26
C VAL A 96 -7.70 -3.21 2.19
N GLU A 97 -8.74 -2.54 1.71
CA GLU A 97 -8.97 -1.11 1.86
C GLU A 97 -9.93 -0.96 3.04
N ALA A 98 -9.57 -0.17 4.04
CA ALA A 98 -10.53 0.11 5.09
C ALA A 98 -11.42 1.29 4.72
N SER A 99 -12.74 1.13 4.92
CA SER A 99 -13.69 2.21 4.69
C SER A 99 -13.39 3.40 5.60
N GLN A 100 -13.49 4.61 5.05
CA GLN A 100 -13.45 5.84 5.82
C GLN A 100 -14.72 6.03 6.69
N GLU A 101 -15.79 5.30 6.39
CA GLU A 101 -17.06 5.39 7.11
C GLU A 101 -17.19 4.25 8.15
N GLU A 102 -17.27 4.61 9.43
CA GLU A 102 -17.79 3.74 10.48
C GLU A 102 -19.31 3.84 10.51
N VAL A 103 -20.01 2.83 10.00
CA VAL A 103 -21.48 2.75 10.09
C VAL A 103 -21.84 1.86 11.28
N GLY A 104 -22.38 2.48 12.35
CA GLY A 104 -22.83 1.76 13.54
C GLY A 104 -21.71 1.10 14.35
N GLY A 105 -20.52 1.71 14.40
CA GLY A 105 -19.34 1.17 15.10
C GLY A 105 -18.75 -0.09 14.45
N LYS A 106 -19.21 -0.41 13.23
CA LYS A 106 -18.63 -1.45 12.38
C LYS A 106 -17.73 -0.81 11.35
N VAL A 107 -16.64 -1.51 11.10
CA VAL A 107 -15.65 -1.11 10.12
C VAL A 107 -15.82 -2.03 8.94
N HIS A 108 -16.00 -1.43 7.77
CA HIS A 108 -16.14 -2.17 6.54
C HIS A 108 -14.75 -2.25 5.91
N LEU A 109 -14.16 -3.44 5.95
CA LEU A 109 -12.97 -3.72 5.16
C LEU A 109 -13.44 -4.14 3.77
N LYS A 110 -13.13 -3.32 2.77
CA LYS A 110 -13.34 -3.66 1.38
C LYS A 110 -12.18 -4.53 0.93
N MET A 111 -12.49 -5.77 0.58
CA MET A 111 -11.51 -6.72 0.09
C MET A 111 -11.19 -6.44 -1.38
N LEU A 112 -9.91 -6.51 -1.70
CA LEU A 112 -9.33 -6.33 -3.02
C LEU A 112 -8.52 -7.58 -3.36
N ASN A 113 -8.37 -7.85 -4.65
CA ASN A 113 -7.48 -8.91 -5.09
C ASN A 113 -6.02 -8.52 -4.75
N PRO A 114 -5.22 -9.42 -4.13
CA PRO A 114 -3.82 -9.15 -3.85
C PRO A 114 -2.98 -8.92 -5.12
N LEU A 115 -3.32 -9.62 -6.22
CA LEU A 115 -2.57 -9.67 -7.47
C LEU A 115 -3.13 -8.75 -8.58
N SER A 116 -4.35 -8.24 -8.44
CA SER A 116 -4.92 -7.26 -9.38
C SER A 116 -5.58 -6.10 -8.65
N SER A 117 -5.57 -4.91 -9.27
CA SER A 117 -6.38 -3.76 -8.86
C SER A 117 -7.85 -3.89 -9.30
N TYR A 118 -8.22 -4.99 -9.95
CA TYR A 118 -9.58 -5.26 -10.44
C TYR A 118 -10.33 -6.19 -9.48
N TYR A 119 -11.63 -5.92 -9.31
CA TYR A 119 -12.54 -6.78 -8.55
C TYR A 119 -12.68 -8.13 -9.25
N LEU A 120 -12.40 -9.21 -8.52
CA LEU A 120 -12.69 -10.58 -8.98
C LEU A 120 -13.66 -11.20 -7.98
N ASP A 121 -14.95 -11.13 -8.32
CA ASP A 121 -16.05 -11.72 -7.54
C ASP A 121 -15.86 -13.22 -7.31
N ASP A 122 -15.18 -13.93 -8.22
CA ASP A 122 -15.00 -15.38 -8.11
C ASP A 122 -14.01 -15.79 -7.01
N TYR A 123 -12.96 -14.98 -6.74
CA TYR A 123 -12.03 -15.23 -5.62
C TYR A 123 -12.70 -14.98 -4.27
N LEU A 124 -13.62 -14.01 -4.20
CA LEU A 124 -14.35 -13.67 -2.99
C LEU A 124 -15.31 -14.80 -2.56
N LYS A 125 -15.79 -15.63 -3.49
CA LYS A 125 -16.66 -16.79 -3.18
C LYS A 125 -15.96 -17.87 -2.36
N GLU A 126 -14.63 -17.95 -2.43
CA GLU A 126 -13.84 -18.92 -1.64
C GLU A 126 -13.50 -18.42 -0.24
N LEU A 127 -13.71 -17.11 0.03
CA LEU A 127 -13.48 -16.52 1.33
C LEU A 127 -14.68 -16.77 2.26
N PRO A 128 -14.44 -16.96 3.57
CA PRO A 128 -15.52 -17.07 4.54
C PRO A 128 -16.29 -15.74 4.62
N GLU A 129 -17.64 -15.82 4.69
CA GLU A 129 -18.53 -14.64 4.81
C GLU A 129 -18.20 -13.76 6.02
N SER A 130 -17.62 -14.33 7.07
CA SER A 130 -17.15 -13.59 8.22
C SER A 130 -15.78 -14.07 8.67
N PHE A 131 -14.95 -13.11 9.07
CA PHE A 131 -13.58 -13.36 9.50
C PHE A 131 -13.42 -13.05 10.99
N ASP A 132 -12.99 -14.06 11.76
CA ASP A 132 -12.69 -13.91 13.19
C ASP A 132 -11.18 -13.87 13.43
N VAL A 133 -10.66 -12.69 13.76
CA VAL A 133 -9.24 -12.44 14.09
C VAL A 133 -8.74 -13.25 15.29
N LEU A 134 -9.63 -13.78 16.14
CA LEU A 134 -9.27 -14.61 17.31
C LEU A 134 -9.12 -16.08 16.93
N ARG A 135 -9.72 -16.52 15.82
CA ARG A 135 -9.67 -17.91 15.32
C ARG A 135 -8.63 -18.12 14.22
N ASN A 136 -8.02 -17.04 13.76
CA ASN A 136 -7.08 -17.05 12.66
C ASN A 136 -5.83 -16.25 13.04
N ARG A 137 -4.66 -16.73 12.64
CA ARG A 137 -3.43 -15.95 12.70
C ARG A 137 -3.46 -14.97 11.53
N VAL A 138 -3.40 -13.68 11.85
CA VAL A 138 -3.30 -12.61 10.87
C VAL A 138 -1.95 -11.96 11.03
N SER A 139 -1.28 -11.74 9.90
CA SER A 139 -0.03 -11.00 9.80
C SER A 139 -0.12 -10.04 8.63
N ILE A 140 0.49 -8.86 8.79
CA ILE A 140 0.64 -7.90 7.69
C ILE A 140 1.80 -8.38 6.83
N VAL A 141 1.56 -8.52 5.53
CA VAL A 141 2.59 -8.85 4.54
C VAL A 141 3.21 -7.59 3.96
N GLY A 142 2.38 -6.56 3.76
CA GLY A 142 2.85 -5.28 3.24
C GLY A 142 1.75 -4.24 3.19
N LYS A 143 2.17 -3.00 3.00
CA LYS A 143 1.29 -1.86 2.74
C LYS A 143 1.57 -1.33 1.34
N GLY A 144 0.54 -0.79 0.71
CA GLY A 144 0.64 -0.16 -0.59
C GLY A 144 -0.34 1.00 -0.69
N TYR A 145 -0.25 1.72 -1.80
CA TYR A 145 -1.12 2.84 -2.07
C TYR A 145 -1.63 2.80 -3.50
N TYR A 146 -2.80 3.39 -3.75
CA TYR A 146 -3.27 3.71 -5.08
C TYR A 146 -4.00 5.05 -5.07
N LEU A 147 -4.16 5.63 -6.27
CA LEU A 147 -4.89 6.88 -6.46
C LEU A 147 -6.30 6.55 -6.96
N LYS A 148 -7.31 6.99 -6.20
CA LYS A 148 -8.72 6.89 -6.59
C LYS A 148 -9.14 8.24 -7.15
N GLN A 149 -9.64 8.26 -8.38
CA GLN A 149 -10.19 9.48 -8.97
C GLN A 149 -11.59 9.75 -8.39
N GLU A 150 -11.82 10.98 -7.95
CA GLU A 150 -13.11 11.46 -7.46
C GLU A 150 -13.59 12.62 -8.36
N GLY A 151 -14.79 12.50 -8.96
CA GLY A 151 -15.38 13.53 -9.84
C GLY A 151 -16.45 13.02 -10.81
N ASN A 152 -17.40 13.88 -11.20
CA ASN A 152 -18.62 13.53 -11.93
C ASN A 152 -18.51 13.49 -13.46
N ASN A 153 -17.42 13.98 -14.07
CA ASN A 153 -17.33 14.06 -15.54
C ASN A 153 -16.49 12.89 -16.09
N THR A 154 -17.15 11.75 -16.21
CA THR A 154 -16.65 10.54 -16.87
C THR A 154 -16.68 10.70 -18.39
N SER A 155 -15.63 11.28 -18.96
CA SER A 155 -15.26 11.02 -20.36
C SER A 155 -13.81 11.38 -20.58
N LEU A 156 -12.91 10.61 -19.96
CA LEU A 156 -11.60 10.44 -20.56
C LEU A 156 -11.68 9.13 -21.33
N ASP A 157 -11.54 9.21 -22.65
CA ASP A 157 -11.07 8.08 -23.43
C ASP A 157 -9.84 7.51 -22.71
N GLY A 158 -9.76 6.19 -22.61
CA GLY A 158 -8.75 5.46 -21.81
C GLY A 158 -7.29 5.74 -22.18
N GLU A 159 -7.00 6.66 -23.10
CA GLU A 159 -5.67 7.09 -23.50
C GLU A 159 -5.07 8.19 -22.61
N ASP A 160 -5.91 9.06 -22.02
CA ASP A 160 -5.40 10.27 -21.34
C ASP A 160 -4.99 10.05 -19.89
N ASN A 161 -5.74 9.19 -19.18
CA ASN A 161 -5.37 8.70 -17.85
C ASN A 161 -4.48 7.46 -18.04
N GLN A 162 -3.21 7.64 -18.44
CA GLN A 162 -2.26 6.53 -18.49
C GLN A 162 -2.35 5.77 -17.18
N ASP A 163 -2.78 4.51 -17.25
CA ASP A 163 -3.08 3.69 -16.08
C ASP A 163 -1.92 3.79 -15.08
N ILE A 164 -2.22 4.39 -13.93
CA ILE A 164 -1.28 4.46 -12.82
C ILE A 164 -1.07 3.02 -12.36
N GLN A 165 0.12 2.51 -12.58
CA GLN A 165 0.44 1.12 -12.32
C GLN A 165 0.78 0.92 -10.83
N ARG A 166 1.54 1.85 -10.25
CA ARG A 166 1.97 1.78 -8.83
C ARG A 166 2.09 3.18 -8.23
N VAL A 167 1.79 3.28 -6.94
CA VAL A 167 1.90 4.52 -6.16
C VAL A 167 2.72 4.25 -4.91
N PHE A 168 3.68 5.12 -4.65
CA PHE A 168 4.59 5.04 -3.52
C PHE A 168 4.49 6.33 -2.71
N VAL A 169 4.52 6.19 -1.39
CA VAL A 169 4.43 7.31 -0.46
C VAL A 169 5.62 7.24 0.47
N SER A 170 6.43 8.31 0.51
CA SER A 170 7.51 8.47 1.48
C SER A 170 7.11 9.52 2.51
N SER A 171 7.17 9.15 3.79
CA SER A 171 7.03 10.08 4.92
C SER A 171 8.39 10.69 5.22
N MET A 172 8.49 12.00 5.15
CA MET A 172 9.71 12.77 5.40
C MET A 172 9.43 13.76 6.52
N GLU A 173 9.79 13.42 7.77
CA GLU A 173 9.53 14.25 8.96
C GLU A 173 8.06 14.72 9.02
N ASP A 174 7.79 16.00 8.73
CA ASP A 174 6.45 16.62 8.76
C ASP A 174 5.73 16.67 7.38
N ASP A 175 6.35 16.09 6.36
CA ASP A 175 5.91 16.13 4.98
C ASP A 175 5.81 14.72 4.37
N PHE A 176 5.16 14.60 3.22
CA PHE A 176 5.15 13.37 2.44
C PHE A 176 5.22 13.64 0.94
N VAL A 177 5.83 12.68 0.24
CA VAL A 177 6.01 12.72 -1.20
C VAL A 177 5.31 11.53 -1.80
N VAL A 178 4.51 11.77 -2.85
CA VAL A 178 3.80 10.75 -3.61
C VAL A 178 4.46 10.60 -4.97
N MET A 179 4.88 9.38 -5.28
CA MET A 179 5.45 9.01 -6.57
C MET A 179 4.53 8.02 -7.27
N ALA A 180 4.12 8.34 -8.49
CA ALA A 180 3.26 7.51 -9.32
C ALA A 180 4.02 7.01 -10.55
N MET A 181 4.03 5.70 -10.75
CA MET A 181 4.54 5.04 -11.94
C MET A 181 3.39 4.77 -12.91
N HIS A 182 3.54 5.24 -14.13
CA HIS A 182 2.58 5.08 -15.22
C HIS A 182 2.85 3.78 -15.98
N SER A 183 1.83 3.19 -16.58
CA SER A 183 1.93 1.96 -17.39
C SER A 183 2.94 2.00 -18.54
N ASN A 184 3.31 3.20 -19.01
CA ASN A 184 4.35 3.40 -20.03
C ASN A 184 5.77 3.57 -19.46
N GLY A 185 5.95 3.40 -18.14
CA GLY A 185 7.22 3.56 -17.45
C GLY A 185 7.60 5.00 -17.14
N LYS A 186 6.72 5.99 -17.36
CA LYS A 186 6.95 7.37 -16.89
C LYS A 186 6.68 7.48 -15.39
N ILE A 187 7.34 8.46 -14.76
CA ILE A 187 7.21 8.71 -13.32
C ILE A 187 6.73 10.14 -13.09
N SER A 188 5.78 10.30 -12.18
CA SER A 188 5.30 11.60 -11.71
C SER A 188 5.44 11.69 -10.21
N VAL A 189 5.80 12.88 -9.72
CA VAL A 189 5.96 13.12 -8.29
C VAL A 189 5.15 14.33 -7.87
N TRP A 190 4.60 14.25 -6.66
CA TRP A 190 3.88 15.32 -6.01
C TRP A 190 4.32 15.42 -4.56
N ARG A 191 4.64 16.63 -4.10
CA ARG A 191 4.89 16.91 -2.68
C ARG A 191 3.69 17.61 -2.10
N LYS A 192 3.48 17.45 -0.80
CA LYS A 192 2.41 18.14 -0.10
C LYS A 192 2.48 19.65 -0.36
N GLY A 193 1.37 20.20 -0.85
CA GLY A 193 1.26 21.62 -1.16
C GLY A 193 1.66 22.01 -2.59
N ASP A 194 2.24 21.09 -3.37
CA ASP A 194 2.45 21.34 -4.80
C ASP A 194 1.08 21.49 -5.51
N LYS A 195 0.95 22.49 -6.38
CA LYS A 195 -0.30 22.74 -7.13
C LYS A 195 -0.53 21.73 -8.27
N LYS A 196 0.53 21.09 -8.74
CA LYS A 196 0.53 20.18 -9.89
C LYS A 196 1.57 19.08 -9.68
N TRP A 197 1.39 17.97 -10.37
CA TRP A 197 2.40 16.93 -10.46
C TRP A 197 3.61 17.39 -11.29
N THR A 198 4.78 16.88 -10.95
CA THR A 198 6.02 17.08 -11.70
C THR A 198 6.43 15.77 -12.36
N HIS A 199 6.63 15.79 -13.68
CA HIS A 199 7.16 14.64 -14.41
C HIS A 199 8.67 14.58 -14.33
N ILE A 200 9.22 13.41 -14.05
CA ILE A 200 10.67 13.20 -14.08
C ILE A 200 11.05 12.80 -15.51
N GLU A 201 11.62 13.73 -16.26
CA GLU A 201 12.06 13.51 -17.64
C GLU A 201 13.61 13.42 -17.77
N ASN A 202 14.34 13.77 -16.71
CA ASN A 202 15.79 13.93 -16.78
C ASN A 202 16.52 12.58 -16.67
N GLY A 203 17.03 12.10 -17.80
CA GLY A 203 18.04 11.04 -17.87
C GLY A 203 17.57 9.62 -17.53
N LEU A 204 16.25 9.45 -17.30
CA LEU A 204 15.61 8.16 -17.09
C LEU A 204 14.84 7.76 -18.36
N GLY A 205 15.12 6.57 -18.87
CA GLY A 205 14.29 5.91 -19.86
C GLY A 205 13.03 5.32 -19.23
N GLN A 206 12.56 4.21 -19.78
CA GLN A 206 11.35 3.53 -19.28
C GLN A 206 11.64 2.88 -17.93
N CYS A 207 10.95 3.34 -16.88
CA CYS A 207 10.97 2.73 -15.56
C CYS A 207 10.39 1.31 -15.62
N GLU A 208 11.09 0.36 -15.00
CA GLU A 208 10.62 -1.01 -14.81
C GLU A 208 10.10 -1.21 -13.39
N ASP A 209 10.79 -0.63 -12.39
CA ASP A 209 10.38 -0.75 -11.00
C ASP A 209 10.85 0.43 -10.12
N ILE A 210 10.13 0.64 -9.03
CA ILE A 210 10.42 1.64 -8.01
C ILE A 210 10.28 0.97 -6.64
N VAL A 211 11.22 1.27 -5.74
CA VAL A 211 11.13 0.86 -4.33
C VAL A 211 11.48 2.02 -3.41
N LEU A 212 10.81 2.08 -2.27
CA LEU A 212 11.16 2.99 -1.19
C LEU A 212 12.11 2.27 -0.25
N HIS A 213 13.36 2.71 -0.18
CA HIS A 213 14.38 2.11 0.69
C HIS A 213 15.09 3.19 1.51
N LYS A 214 15.16 3.02 2.83
CA LYS A 214 15.76 4.01 3.77
C LYS A 214 15.26 5.46 3.51
N GLY A 215 13.95 5.58 3.27
CA GLY A 215 13.27 6.86 3.00
C GLY A 215 13.45 7.45 1.60
N LYS A 216 14.25 6.82 0.72
CA LYS A 216 14.55 7.33 -0.63
C LYS A 216 13.91 6.46 -1.70
N PHE A 217 13.49 7.08 -2.80
CA PHE A 217 12.97 6.37 -3.95
C PHE A 217 14.13 5.88 -4.82
N TYR A 218 14.23 4.57 -4.97
CA TYR A 218 15.12 3.93 -5.92
C TYR A 218 14.32 3.54 -7.14
N VAL A 219 14.81 3.92 -8.31
CA VAL A 219 14.17 3.69 -9.59
C VAL A 219 15.13 2.92 -10.46
N VAL A 220 14.67 1.82 -11.06
CA VAL A 220 15.42 1.10 -12.09
C VAL A 220 14.73 1.25 -13.43
N GLU A 221 15.48 1.68 -14.44
CA GLU A 221 15.00 1.71 -15.81
C GLU A 221 15.36 0.44 -16.59
N LYS A 222 14.81 0.32 -17.80
CA LYS A 222 14.92 -0.86 -18.67
C LYS A 222 16.34 -1.36 -18.93
N THR A 223 17.35 -0.49 -18.93
CA THR A 223 18.76 -0.90 -19.11
C THR A 223 19.40 -1.46 -17.83
N GLY A 224 18.70 -1.41 -16.70
CA GLY A 224 19.23 -1.70 -15.37
C GLY A 224 19.94 -0.50 -14.71
N LEU A 225 20.01 0.65 -15.38
CA LEU A 225 20.46 1.89 -14.73
C LEU A 225 19.55 2.16 -13.53
N THR A 226 20.17 2.29 -12.37
CA THR A 226 19.47 2.54 -11.11
C THR A 226 19.84 3.93 -10.61
N VAL A 227 18.82 4.69 -10.25
CA VAL A 227 18.94 6.05 -9.74
C VAL A 227 18.18 6.21 -8.43
N ILE A 228 18.58 7.19 -7.64
CA ILE A 228 17.81 7.71 -6.53
C ILE A 228 17.13 8.99 -6.97
N VAL A 229 15.86 9.15 -6.60
CA VAL A 229 15.13 10.41 -6.69
C VAL A 229 14.99 10.98 -5.29
N ASP A 230 15.54 12.17 -5.07
CA ASP A 230 15.42 12.86 -3.78
C ASP A 230 14.13 13.71 -3.67
N LYS A 231 13.94 14.35 -2.53
CA LYS A 231 12.78 15.21 -2.24
C LYS A 231 12.68 16.45 -3.13
N ASP A 232 13.77 16.85 -3.77
CA ASP A 232 13.83 18.01 -4.67
C ASP A 232 13.75 17.55 -6.14
N PHE A 233 13.40 16.28 -6.35
CA PHE A 233 13.29 15.61 -7.64
C PHE A 233 14.62 15.53 -8.39
N ASN A 234 15.75 15.67 -7.69
CA ASN A 234 17.04 15.45 -8.31
C ASN A 234 17.24 13.96 -8.50
N VAL A 235 17.70 13.61 -9.70
CA VAL A 235 18.02 12.25 -10.09
C VAL A 235 19.52 12.03 -9.92
N THR A 236 19.89 11.12 -9.03
CA THR A 236 21.30 10.76 -8.79
C THR A 236 21.53 9.30 -9.16
N LYS A 237 22.49 9.05 -10.05
CA LYS A 237 22.86 7.69 -10.44
C LYS A 237 23.53 6.94 -9.29
N VAL A 238 23.10 5.70 -9.04
CA VAL A 238 23.68 4.82 -8.02
C VAL A 238 24.20 3.49 -8.56
N ALA A 239 23.67 3.01 -9.68
CA ALA A 239 24.24 1.88 -10.40
C ALA A 239 24.23 2.13 -11.91
N SER A 240 25.26 1.69 -12.62
CA SER A 240 25.33 1.77 -14.08
C SER A 240 24.41 0.77 -14.75
N SER A 241 24.01 1.06 -15.98
CA SER A 241 23.32 0.12 -16.87
C SER A 241 24.04 -1.23 -16.91
N LEU A 242 23.25 -2.29 -17.02
CA LEU A 242 23.78 -3.64 -17.19
C LEU A 242 24.52 -3.74 -18.52
N PRO A 243 25.53 -4.62 -18.63
CA PRO A 243 26.22 -4.87 -19.88
C PRO A 243 25.23 -5.21 -20.99
N LEU A 244 25.45 -4.62 -22.18
CA LEU A 244 24.63 -4.83 -23.37
C LEU A 244 24.75 -6.29 -23.84
N SER A 245 23.95 -7.17 -23.28
CA SER A 245 23.71 -8.52 -23.79
C SER A 245 22.27 -8.63 -24.26
N ARG A 246 22.00 -9.39 -25.33
CA ARG A 246 20.62 -9.63 -25.81
C ARG A 246 19.73 -10.23 -24.72
N GLN A 247 20.33 -10.96 -23.78
CA GLN A 247 19.61 -11.58 -22.66
C GLN A 247 19.16 -10.51 -21.64
N ASN A 248 20.04 -9.56 -21.28
CA ASN A 248 19.74 -8.54 -20.25
C ASN A 248 18.61 -7.58 -20.63
N TYR A 249 18.38 -7.32 -21.92
CA TYR A 249 17.27 -6.47 -22.38
C TYR A 249 15.90 -7.17 -22.32
N GLY A 250 15.86 -8.49 -22.40
CA GLY A 250 14.62 -9.28 -22.38
C GLY A 250 14.10 -9.59 -20.97
N TYR A 251 14.94 -9.39 -19.95
CA TYR A 251 14.55 -9.61 -18.55
C TYR A 251 13.83 -8.40 -17.97
N GLY A 252 12.76 -8.64 -17.21
CA GLY A 252 12.18 -7.63 -16.33
C GLY A 252 13.18 -7.28 -15.22
N LYS A 253 13.09 -6.07 -14.67
CA LYS A 253 13.93 -5.60 -13.56
C LYS A 253 13.03 -5.32 -12.38
N ASP A 254 13.30 -5.99 -11.28
CA ASP A 254 12.57 -5.82 -10.03
C ASP A 254 13.57 -5.43 -8.93
N LEU A 255 13.27 -4.39 -8.15
CA LEU A 255 14.07 -4.00 -7.00
C LEU A 255 13.49 -4.64 -5.74
N VAL A 256 14.33 -5.35 -4.99
CA VAL A 256 13.90 -6.09 -3.80
C VAL A 256 14.81 -5.79 -2.62
N GLU A 257 14.19 -5.43 -1.50
CA GLU A 257 14.87 -5.29 -0.23
C GLU A 257 14.93 -6.64 0.50
N ILE A 258 16.12 -7.06 0.89
CA ILE A 258 16.38 -8.28 1.67
C ILE A 258 17.38 -7.91 2.76
N GLU A 259 17.03 -8.14 4.02
CA GLU A 259 17.93 -7.87 5.18
C GLU A 259 18.50 -6.45 5.19
N GLU A 260 17.66 -5.43 4.93
CA GLU A 260 18.03 -4.00 4.86
C GLU A 260 18.99 -3.61 3.71
N GLU A 261 19.23 -4.54 2.79
CA GLU A 261 20.03 -4.33 1.59
C GLU A 261 19.15 -4.39 0.35
N LEU A 262 19.51 -3.61 -0.67
CA LEU A 262 18.73 -3.50 -1.90
C LEU A 262 19.38 -4.26 -3.05
N TYR A 263 18.60 -5.16 -3.65
CA TYR A 263 19.03 -6.03 -4.74
C TYR A 263 18.24 -5.75 -6.02
N LEU A 264 18.92 -5.88 -7.16
CA LEU A 264 18.29 -5.90 -8.47
C LEU A 264 18.09 -7.36 -8.91
N LEU A 265 16.85 -7.77 -9.10
CA LEU A 265 16.49 -9.08 -9.63
C LEU A 265 16.18 -8.98 -11.11
N LEU A 266 16.66 -9.97 -11.88
CA LEU A 266 16.38 -10.12 -13.30
C LEU A 266 15.31 -11.20 -13.49
N ARG A 267 14.13 -10.78 -13.93
CA ARG A 267 12.99 -11.69 -14.13
C ARG A 267 12.94 -12.21 -15.55
N GLY A 268 13.22 -13.50 -15.70
CA GLY A 268 12.98 -14.30 -16.91
C GLY A 268 11.55 -14.23 -17.40
N ALA A 269 11.34 -14.03 -18.70
CA ALA A 269 10.16 -14.58 -19.33
C ALA A 269 10.21 -16.10 -19.14
N SER A 270 9.22 -16.67 -18.44
CA SER A 270 9.08 -18.13 -18.41
C SER A 270 8.95 -18.61 -19.85
N ALA A 271 9.77 -19.59 -20.25
CA ALA A 271 9.46 -20.35 -21.44
C ALA A 271 8.02 -20.89 -21.29
N PRO A 272 7.17 -20.80 -22.33
CA PRO A 272 5.88 -21.46 -22.27
C PRO A 272 6.14 -22.94 -21.96
N LEU A 273 5.48 -23.45 -20.91
CA LEU A 273 5.46 -24.89 -20.65
C LEU A 273 4.86 -25.53 -21.91
N LEU A 274 5.70 -26.26 -22.65
CA LEU A 274 5.31 -27.09 -23.78
C LEU A 274 4.43 -28.26 -23.30
#